data_AF-A0A157LV09-F1
#
_entry.id   AF-A0A157LV09-F1
#
_cell.length_a   1.000
_cell.length_b   1.000
_cell.length_c   1.000
_cell.angle_alpha   90.00
_cell.angle_beta   90.00
_cell.angle_gamma   90.00
#
_symmetry.space_group_name_H-M   'P 1'
#
loop_
_entity.id
_entity.type
_entity.pdbx_description
1 polymer ?
#
loop_
_entity_poly.entity_id
_entity_poly.type
_entity_poly.pdbx_seq_one_letter_code
_entity_poly.pdbx_strand_id
1 'polypeptide(L)'
;MKYRPDVDGLRALAVVPVVLFHADVQAFSGGFVGVDVFLVISGYLITRLLLADFAQDRFSLRHFYTRRVRRIFPALLAMVLVTLVAGFFLLLPGELREAGRATEKIAYFFSNHLFWHTQNDYWQQNALATQPLLHT
;
A
#
# COMPACT_ATOMS: atom_id res chain seq x y z
N MET A 1 21.80 -13.28 -5.40
CA MET A 1 22.14 -12.11 -4.55
C MET A 1 21.95 -12.49 -3.10
N LYS A 2 22.81 -12.01 -2.20
CA LYS A 2 22.65 -12.20 -0.75
C LYS A 2 21.49 -11.32 -0.26
N TYR A 3 20.58 -11.91 0.52
CA TYR A 3 19.48 -11.20 1.17
C TYR A 3 20.02 -10.09 2.10
N ARG A 4 19.38 -8.91 2.08
CA ARG A 4 19.81 -7.70 2.81
C ARG A 4 18.73 -7.28 3.82
N PRO A 5 18.69 -7.94 5.00
CA PRO A 5 17.67 -7.68 6.01
C PRO A 5 17.74 -6.25 6.58
N ASP A 6 18.93 -5.65 6.55
CA ASP A 6 19.18 -4.26 6.93
C ASP A 6 18.36 -3.27 6.08
N VAL A 7 18.30 -3.49 4.75
CA VAL A 7 17.55 -2.61 3.85
C VAL A 7 16.04 -2.81 4.00
N ASP A 8 15.59 -4.05 4.23
CA ASP A 8 14.19 -4.30 4.58
C ASP A 8 13.80 -3.66 5.92
N GLY A 9 14.72 -3.63 6.90
CA GLY A 9 14.53 -2.90 8.15
C GLY A 9 14.39 -1.39 7.96
N LEU A 10 15.20 -0.79 7.09
CA LEU A 10 15.07 0.63 6.74
C LEU A 10 13.72 0.95 6.09
N ARG A 11 13.21 0.04 5.25
CA ARG A 11 11.85 0.15 4.68
C ARG A 11 10.78 0.09 5.77
N ALA A 12 10.91 -0.83 6.73
CA ALA A 12 9.97 -0.90 7.85
C ALA A 12 9.99 0.38 8.71
N LEU A 13 11.19 0.92 9.00
CA LEU A 13 11.33 2.19 9.72
C LEU A 13 10.71 3.36 8.98
N ALA A 14 10.82 3.41 7.64
CA ALA A 14 10.21 4.45 6.82
C ALA A 14 8.67 4.48 6.91
N VAL A 15 8.03 3.36 7.25
CA VAL A 15 6.56 3.28 7.41
C VAL A 15 6.10 3.82 8.77
N VAL A 16 6.93 3.78 9.81
CA VAL A 16 6.56 4.24 11.17
C VAL A 16 6.01 5.67 11.19
N PRO A 17 6.70 6.70 10.65
CA PRO A 17 6.18 8.06 10.66
C PRO A 17 4.88 8.21 9.84
N VAL A 18 4.67 7.38 8.80
CA VAL A 18 3.43 7.35 8.02
C VAL A 18 2.26 6.89 8.89
N VAL A 19 2.46 5.81 9.65
CA VAL A 19 1.43 5.29 10.57
C VAL A 19 1.12 6.31 11.67
N LEU A 20 2.14 6.93 12.27
CA LEU A 20 1.96 7.91 13.33
C LEU A 20 1.26 9.19 12.84
N PHE A 21 1.50 9.60 11.59
CA PHE A 21 0.78 10.69 10.95
C PHE A 21 -0.71 10.39 10.81
N HIS A 22 -1.08 9.18 10.37
CA HIS A 22 -2.49 8.79 10.24
C HIS A 22 -3.17 8.52 11.61
N ALA A 23 -2.37 8.25 12.65
CA ALA A 23 -2.84 8.12 14.03
C ALA A 23 -2.99 9.47 14.77
N ASP A 24 -2.89 10.60 14.07
CA ASP A 24 -3.01 11.97 14.60
C ASP A 24 -2.01 12.31 15.72
N VAL A 25 -0.81 11.70 15.66
CA VAL A 25 0.28 12.03 16.60
C VAL A 25 0.93 13.34 16.15
N GLN A 26 0.66 14.44 16.86
CA GLN A 26 1.07 15.81 16.50
C GLN A 26 2.57 15.96 16.16
N ALA A 27 3.45 15.19 16.81
CA ALA A 27 4.89 15.21 16.54
C ALA A 27 5.28 14.69 15.14
N PHE A 28 4.35 14.07 14.40
CA PHE A 28 4.60 13.41 13.12
C PHE A 28 3.78 14.03 11.97
N SER A 29 3.46 15.32 12.03
CA SER A 29 2.76 16.06 10.95
C SER A 29 3.47 15.99 9.58
N GLY A 30 4.77 15.69 9.55
CA GLY A 30 5.57 15.45 8.35
C GLY A 30 5.66 13.98 7.90
N GLY A 31 4.80 13.08 8.39
CA GLY A 31 4.96 11.64 8.18
C GLY A 31 4.93 11.17 6.72
N PHE A 32 4.40 11.99 5.80
CA PHE A 32 4.41 11.73 4.35
C PHE A 32 5.83 11.52 3.78
N VAL A 33 6.86 12.13 4.38
CA VAL A 33 8.27 11.91 3.98
C VAL A 33 8.68 10.44 4.09
N GLY A 34 8.06 9.69 5.02
CA GLY A 34 8.27 8.26 5.15
C GLY A 34 7.89 7.48 3.88
N VAL A 35 6.86 7.93 3.16
CA VAL A 35 6.44 7.34 1.88
C VAL A 35 7.52 7.52 0.83
N ASP A 36 8.07 8.74 0.70
CA ASP A 36 9.13 9.04 -0.27
C ASP A 36 10.37 8.18 -0.02
N VAL A 37 10.81 8.11 1.24
CA VAL A 37 11.96 7.29 1.64
C VAL A 37 11.71 5.80 1.33
N PHE A 38 10.52 5.29 1.66
CA PHE A 38 10.16 3.90 1.36
C PHE A 38 10.19 3.60 -0.15
N LEU A 39 9.66 4.51 -0.97
CA LEU A 39 9.59 4.36 -2.41
C LEU A 39 10.98 4.42 -3.05
N VAL A 40 11.85 5.34 -2.61
CA VAL A 40 13.24 5.45 -3.09
C VAL A 40 14.02 4.16 -2.79
N ILE A 41 13.96 3.65 -1.55
CA ILE A 41 14.65 2.41 -1.18
C ILE A 41 14.11 1.22 -1.98
N SER A 42 12.78 1.14 -2.14
CA SER A 42 12.14 0.07 -2.91
C SER A 42 12.54 0.15 -4.39
N GLY A 43 12.57 1.34 -4.98
CA GLY A 43 13.02 1.58 -6.35
C GLY A 43 14.47 1.13 -6.57
N TYR A 44 15.37 1.50 -5.67
CA TYR A 44 16.76 1.05 -5.71
C TYR A 44 16.88 -0.48 -5.70
N LEU A 45 16.18 -1.17 -4.79
CA LEU A 45 16.21 -2.64 -4.71
C LEU A 45 15.64 -3.31 -5.97
N ILE A 46 14.54 -2.78 -6.49
CA ILE A 46 13.88 -3.27 -7.69
C ILE A 46 14.82 -3.15 -8.89
N THR A 47 15.37 -1.96 -9.11
CA THR A 47 16.28 -1.69 -10.23
C THR A 47 17.52 -2.57 -10.14
N ARG A 48 18.10 -2.72 -8.95
CA ARG A 48 19.26 -3.59 -8.74
C ARG A 48 18.95 -5.06 -9.05
N LEU A 49 17.77 -5.55 -8.68
CA LEU A 49 17.32 -6.90 -8.99
C LEU A 49 17.11 -7.09 -10.50
N LEU A 50 16.51 -6.10 -11.16
CA LEU A 50 16.34 -6.10 -12.62
C LEU A 50 17.68 -6.14 -13.33
N LEU A 51 18.62 -5.26 -12.97
CA LEU A 51 19.96 -5.23 -13.58
C LEU A 51 20.70 -6.56 -13.45
N ALA A 52 20.57 -7.25 -12.31
CA ALA A 52 21.18 -8.56 -12.13
C ALA A 52 20.50 -9.68 -12.91
N ASP A 53 19.18 -9.62 -13.10
CA ASP A 53 18.46 -10.57 -13.95
C ASP A 53 18.79 -10.33 -15.44
N PHE A 54 18.97 -9.06 -15.86
CA PHE A 54 19.42 -8.69 -17.21
C PHE A 54 20.86 -9.10 -17.47
N ALA A 55 21.80 -8.85 -16.54
CA ALA A 55 23.20 -9.24 -16.70
C ALA A 55 23.42 -10.76 -16.81
N GLN A 56 22.40 -11.56 -16.51
CA GLN A 56 22.44 -13.02 -16.56
C GLN A 56 21.50 -13.59 -17.64
N ASP A 57 20.91 -12.74 -18.49
CA ASP A 57 19.91 -13.11 -19.51
C ASP A 57 18.72 -13.94 -18.97
N ARG A 58 18.33 -13.68 -17.72
CA ARG A 58 17.20 -14.35 -17.06
C ARG A 58 16.00 -13.44 -16.82
N PHE A 59 16.01 -12.25 -17.39
CA PHE A 59 14.91 -11.31 -17.23
C PHE A 59 13.62 -11.87 -17.86
N SER A 60 12.54 -11.85 -17.09
CA SER A 60 11.20 -12.16 -17.56
C SER A 60 10.21 -11.27 -16.84
N LEU A 61 9.46 -10.48 -17.61
CA LEU A 61 8.42 -9.60 -17.09
C LEU A 61 7.34 -10.40 -16.32
N ARG A 62 6.95 -11.56 -16.87
CA ARG A 62 6.01 -12.48 -16.22
C ARG A 62 6.53 -12.97 -14.87
N HIS A 63 7.79 -13.39 -14.81
CA HIS A 63 8.41 -13.85 -13.56
C HIS A 63 8.54 -12.75 -12.52
N PHE A 64 8.86 -11.53 -12.97
CA PHE A 64 8.93 -10.35 -12.11
C PHE A 64 7.57 -10.04 -11.45
N TYR A 65 6.50 -9.94 -12.23
CA TYR A 65 5.16 -9.66 -11.68
C TYR A 65 4.62 -10.84 -10.86
N THR A 66 4.87 -12.08 -11.25
CA THR A 66 4.42 -13.26 -10.49
C THR A 66 5.01 -13.29 -9.08
N ARG A 67 6.32 -12.98 -8.94
CA ARG A 67 6.98 -12.88 -7.63
C ARG A 67 6.39 -11.77 -6.77
N ARG A 68 6.04 -10.63 -7.37
CA ARG A 68 5.41 -9.49 -6.66
C ARG A 68 4.00 -9.82 -6.20
N VAL A 69 3.18 -10.39 -7.07
CA VAL A 69 1.80 -10.79 -6.75
C VAL A 69 1.81 -11.78 -5.58
N ARG A 70 2.63 -12.83 -5.64
CA ARG A 70 2.74 -13.83 -4.54
C ARG A 70 3.21 -13.24 -3.21
N ARG A 71 3.92 -12.10 -3.23
CA ARG A 71 4.40 -11.42 -2.02
C ARG A 71 3.38 -10.41 -1.47
N ILE A 72 2.70 -9.66 -2.34
CA ILE A 72 1.87 -8.50 -1.95
C ILE A 72 0.40 -8.92 -1.74
N PHE A 73 -0.16 -9.74 -2.63
CA PHE A 73 -1.57 -10.11 -2.59
C PHE A 73 -2.01 -10.79 -1.29
N PRO A 74 -1.23 -11.71 -0.67
CA PRO A 74 -1.67 -12.36 0.57
C PRO A 74 -1.95 -11.35 1.69
N ALA A 75 -1.07 -10.35 1.84
CA ALA A 75 -1.25 -9.30 2.84
C ALA A 75 -2.43 -8.39 2.49
N LEU A 76 -2.60 -8.04 1.21
CA LEU A 76 -3.74 -7.26 0.73
C LEU A 76 -5.08 -7.95 1.01
N LEU A 77 -5.19 -9.25 0.66
CA LEU A 77 -6.41 -10.03 0.88
C LEU A 77 -6.72 -10.18 2.36
N ALA A 78 -5.70 -10.43 3.19
CA ALA A 78 -5.86 -10.50 4.63
C ALA A 78 -6.36 -9.16 5.21
N MET A 79 -5.75 -8.04 4.79
CA MET A 79 -6.17 -6.71 5.21
C MET A 79 -7.62 -6.42 4.80
N VAL A 80 -7.98 -6.62 3.52
CA VAL A 80 -9.36 -6.42 3.02
C VAL A 80 -10.35 -7.27 3.81
N LEU A 81 -10.05 -8.55 4.02
CA LEU A 81 -10.91 -9.46 4.76
C LEU A 81 -11.13 -8.96 6.20
N VAL A 82 -10.06 -8.62 6.91
CA VAL A 82 -10.13 -8.09 8.26
C VAL A 82 -10.93 -6.80 8.31
N THR A 83 -10.71 -5.88 7.36
CA THR A 83 -11.45 -4.61 7.27
C THR A 83 -12.93 -4.83 7.03
N LEU A 84 -13.32 -5.75 6.14
CA LEU A 84 -14.73 -6.05 5.87
C LEU A 84 -15.42 -6.74 7.06
N VAL A 85 -14.72 -7.69 7.71
CA VAL A 85 -15.24 -8.37 8.91
C VAL A 85 -15.41 -7.36 10.04
N ALA A 86 -14.42 -6.52 10.32
CA ALA A 86 -14.53 -5.47 11.33
C ALA A 86 -15.63 -4.46 10.95
N GLY A 87 -15.68 -4.05 9.69
CA GLY A 87 -16.68 -3.13 9.16
C GLY A 87 -18.11 -3.65 9.31
N PHE A 88 -18.34 -4.96 9.16
CA PHE A 88 -19.64 -5.57 9.38
C PHE A 88 -20.17 -5.35 10.81
N PHE A 89 -19.29 -5.33 11.81
CA PHE A 89 -19.67 -5.10 13.21
C PHE A 89 -19.69 -3.63 13.62
N LEU A 90 -18.92 -2.77 12.93
CA LEU A 90 -18.65 -1.40 13.37
C LEU A 90 -19.34 -0.32 12.51
N LEU A 91 -19.65 -0.59 11.23
CA LEU A 91 -20.14 0.40 10.27
C LEU A 91 -21.66 0.32 10.07
N LEU A 92 -22.27 1.44 9.66
CA LEU A 92 -23.67 1.46 9.25
C LEU A 92 -23.86 0.74 7.89
N PRO A 93 -25.07 0.24 7.57
CA PRO A 93 -25.32 -0.47 6.31
C PRO A 93 -24.98 0.32 5.04
N GLY A 94 -25.06 1.66 5.09
CA GLY A 94 -24.63 2.53 3.99
C GLY A 94 -23.11 2.52 3.79
N GLU A 95 -22.36 2.71 4.88
CA GLU A 95 -20.90 2.73 4.90
C GLU A 95 -20.30 1.36 4.53
N LEU A 96 -20.94 0.27 4.96
CA LEU A 96 -20.52 -1.08 4.58
C LEU A 96 -20.67 -1.34 3.07
N ARG A 97 -21.71 -0.79 2.43
CA ARG A 97 -21.88 -0.86 0.97
C ARG A 97 -20.81 -0.04 0.25
N GLU A 98 -20.40 1.09 0.79
CA GLU A 98 -19.29 1.88 0.25
C GLU A 98 -17.95 1.15 0.39
N ALA A 99 -17.68 0.52 1.53
CA ALA A 99 -16.51 -0.34 1.74
C ALA A 99 -16.49 -1.53 0.76
N GLY A 100 -17.65 -2.15 0.50
CA GLY A 100 -17.78 -3.20 -0.54
C GLY A 100 -17.43 -2.70 -1.94
N ARG A 101 -17.98 -1.54 -2.35
CA ARG A 101 -17.67 -0.91 -3.65
C ARG A 101 -16.22 -0.49 -3.79
N ALA A 102 -15.57 -0.07 -2.71
CA ALA A 102 -14.14 0.23 -2.71
C ALA A 102 -13.32 -1.07 -2.85
N THR A 103 -13.74 -2.16 -2.21
CA THR A 103 -13.09 -3.47 -2.32
C THR A 103 -13.08 -4.01 -3.77
N GLU A 104 -14.18 -3.88 -4.49
CA GLU A 104 -14.28 -4.27 -5.90
C GLU A 104 -13.22 -3.59 -6.77
N LYS A 105 -12.79 -2.37 -6.40
CA LYS A 105 -11.85 -1.56 -7.18
C LYS A 105 -10.40 -1.82 -6.81
N ILE A 106 -10.15 -2.24 -5.57
CA ILE A 106 -8.85 -2.78 -5.12
C ILE A 106 -8.47 -4.01 -5.95
N ALA A 107 -9.45 -4.86 -6.27
CA ALA A 107 -9.22 -6.09 -7.05
C ALA A 107 -8.60 -5.83 -8.44
N TYR A 108 -8.81 -4.64 -9.00
CA TYR A 108 -8.28 -4.25 -10.31
C TYR A 108 -6.98 -3.42 -10.25
N PHE A 109 -6.40 -3.17 -9.07
CA PHE A 109 -5.32 -2.18 -8.89
C PHE A 109 -5.70 -0.80 -9.48
N PHE A 110 -7.00 -0.50 -9.51
CA PHE A 110 -7.57 0.66 -10.20
C PHE A 110 -8.17 1.69 -9.22
N SER A 111 -8.00 1.45 -7.91
CA SER A 111 -8.43 2.34 -6.83
C SER A 111 -7.92 3.77 -7.07
N ASN A 112 -6.65 3.90 -7.46
CA ASN A 112 -6.01 5.19 -7.72
C ASN A 112 -6.69 6.01 -8.83
N HIS A 113 -7.24 5.34 -9.86
CA HIS A 113 -7.96 6.02 -10.94
C HIS A 113 -9.38 6.42 -10.51
N LEU A 114 -10.05 5.66 -9.64
CA LEU A 114 -11.33 6.10 -9.10
C LEU A 114 -11.14 7.33 -8.21
N PHE A 115 -10.20 7.27 -7.27
CA PHE A 115 -9.95 8.38 -6.35
C PHE A 115 -9.57 9.65 -7.11
N TRP A 116 -8.81 9.54 -8.21
CA TRP A 116 -8.54 10.64 -9.13
C TRP A 116 -9.81 11.34 -9.68
N HIS A 117 -10.91 10.60 -9.93
CA HIS A 117 -12.15 11.17 -10.48
C HIS A 117 -13.23 11.48 -9.43
N THR A 118 -13.09 10.96 -8.20
CA THR A 118 -14.12 11.12 -7.16
C THR A 118 -13.67 11.93 -5.95
N GLN A 119 -12.37 12.16 -5.77
CA GLN A 119 -11.83 12.84 -4.58
C GLN A 119 -10.71 13.81 -4.97
N ASN A 120 -10.79 15.02 -4.42
CA ASN A 120 -9.87 16.11 -4.79
C ASN A 120 -8.51 16.07 -4.07
N ASP A 121 -8.23 15.18 -3.11
CA ASP A 121 -6.89 15.04 -2.50
C ASP A 121 -6.69 13.72 -1.73
N TYR A 122 -5.61 13.00 -2.06
CA TYR A 122 -5.14 11.76 -1.39
C TYR A 122 -4.75 11.97 0.10
N TRP A 123 -4.54 13.22 0.53
CA TRP A 123 -4.02 13.58 1.86
C TRP A 123 -5.07 14.16 2.82
N GLN A 124 -6.36 14.15 2.47
CA GLN A 124 -7.39 14.70 3.35
C GLN A 124 -7.65 13.79 4.56
N GLN A 125 -7.29 14.28 5.75
CA GLN A 125 -7.49 13.61 7.05
C GLN A 125 -8.97 13.34 7.38
N ASN A 126 -9.90 14.13 6.85
CA ASN A 126 -11.34 14.01 7.15
C ASN A 126 -12.06 12.87 6.39
N ALA A 127 -11.43 12.22 5.42
CA ALA A 127 -12.04 11.09 4.68
C ALA A 127 -11.92 9.74 5.40
N LEU A 128 -11.07 9.66 6.44
CA LEU A 128 -10.75 8.41 7.15
C LEU A 128 -11.91 7.86 8.00
N ALA A 129 -12.84 8.71 8.43
CA ALA A 129 -13.95 8.30 9.29
C ALA A 129 -14.98 7.41 8.57
N THR A 130 -15.12 7.56 7.25
CA THR A 130 -16.16 6.86 6.46
C THR A 130 -15.59 5.97 5.36
N GLN A 131 -14.27 6.01 5.09
CA GLN A 131 -13.66 5.31 3.95
C GLN A 131 -12.39 4.53 4.33
N PRO A 132 -12.55 3.34 4.92
CA PRO A 132 -11.42 2.55 5.44
C PRO A 132 -10.47 2.01 4.34
N LEU A 133 -10.83 2.16 3.06
CA LEU A 133 -10.09 1.66 1.90
C LEU A 133 -9.47 2.78 1.05
N LEU A 134 -9.33 3.99 1.60
CA LEU A 134 -8.75 5.13 0.89
C LEU A 134 -7.27 4.92 0.49
N HIS A 135 -6.51 4.18 1.30
CA HIS A 135 -5.06 4.04 1.16
C HIS A 135 -4.59 2.71 0.52
N THR A 136 -5.44 2.10 -0.31
CA THR A 136 -5.18 0.81 -1.00
C THR A 136 -4.92 0.98 -2.48
#